data_AF-A0A374A1U3-F1
#
_entry.id   AF-A0A374A1U3-F1
#
_cell.length_a   1.000
_cell.length_b   1.000
_cell.length_c   1.000
_cell.angle_alpha   90.00
_cell.angle_beta   90.00
_cell.angle_gamma   90.00
#
_symmetry.space_group_name_H-M   'P 1'
#
loop_
_entity.id
_entity.type
_entity.pdbx_description
1 polymer ?
#
loop_
_entity_poly.entity_id
_entity_poly.type
_entity_poly.pdbx_seq_one_letter_code
_entity_poly.pdbx_strand_id
1 'polypeptide(L)'
;MKKILFLLAALAYAGLGSAQSIEADTLPTLPPHVYCEITAHHLPTHRNNGVLFDFGQKTEVLKYNYLTDAAGNRLLFNSGIEALNYMVCRGWELVQAYTSGEENSLTHYLLRIAPARLTAEQRTALLTPLQGENPKPGKKR
;
A
#
# COMPACT_ATOMS: atom_id res chain seq x y z
N MET A 1 13.43 -52.31 18.71
CA MET A 1 12.26 -52.28 17.80
C MET A 1 11.11 -51.40 18.31
N LYS A 2 10.73 -51.44 19.59
CA LYS A 2 9.61 -50.66 20.16
C LYS A 2 9.78 -49.13 20.07
N LYS A 3 11.01 -48.61 20.23
CA LYS A 3 11.32 -47.16 20.18
C LYS A 3 11.21 -46.55 18.77
N ILE A 4 11.49 -47.33 17.73
CA ILE A 4 11.38 -46.89 16.33
C ILE A 4 9.90 -46.76 15.93
N LEU A 5 9.06 -47.66 16.45
CA LEU A 5 7.61 -47.60 16.23
C LEU A 5 6.98 -46.34 16.86
N PHE A 6 7.47 -45.91 18.03
CA PHE A 6 7.03 -44.67 18.68
C PHE A 6 7.47 -43.41 17.92
N LEU A 7 8.67 -43.39 17.32
CA LEU A 7 9.12 -42.25 16.51
C LEU A 7 8.32 -42.09 15.21
N LEU A 8 7.96 -43.20 14.56
CA LEU A 8 7.14 -43.17 13.34
C LEU A 8 5.71 -42.68 13.62
N ALA A 9 5.15 -43.03 14.77
CA ALA A 9 3.83 -42.55 15.18
C ALA A 9 3.79 -41.04 15.46
N ALA A 10 4.87 -40.47 16.02
CA ALA A 10 4.96 -39.04 16.30
C ALA A 10 5.10 -38.20 15.00
N LEU A 11 5.81 -38.72 13.99
CA LEU A 11 6.02 -38.03 12.72
C LEU A 11 4.72 -37.94 11.87
N ALA A 12 3.82 -38.92 12.01
CA ALA A 12 2.51 -38.90 11.35
C ALA A 12 1.56 -37.86 11.94
N TYR A 13 1.74 -37.47 13.21
CA TYR A 13 0.86 -36.49 13.87
C TYR A 13 1.22 -35.02 13.55
N ALA A 14 2.46 -34.76 13.12
CA ALA A 14 2.93 -33.41 12.78
C ALA A 14 2.53 -32.95 11.35
N GLY A 15 1.96 -33.84 10.53
CA GLY A 15 1.68 -33.58 9.10
C GLY A 15 0.29 -33.03 8.77
N LEU A 16 -0.61 -32.92 9.74
CA LEU A 16 -1.99 -32.43 9.51
C LEU A 16 -2.13 -30.97 9.94
N GLY A 17 -1.26 -30.11 9.41
CA GLY A 17 -1.57 -28.69 9.36
C GLY A 17 -2.67 -28.47 8.33
N SER A 18 -3.90 -28.22 8.76
CA SER A 18 -4.95 -27.76 7.86
C SER A 18 -4.54 -26.41 7.27
N ALA A 19 -4.06 -26.40 6.04
CA ALA A 19 -4.07 -25.18 5.24
C ALA A 19 -5.54 -24.81 5.05
N GLN A 20 -6.00 -23.76 5.74
CA GLN A 20 -7.35 -23.24 5.54
C GLN A 20 -7.42 -22.67 4.12
N SER A 21 -8.15 -23.34 3.23
CA SER A 21 -8.53 -22.78 1.95
C SER A 21 -9.54 -21.67 2.20
N ILE A 22 -9.11 -20.42 2.05
CA ILE A 22 -10.03 -19.28 2.03
C ILE A 22 -10.71 -19.30 0.66
N GLU A 23 -11.97 -19.71 0.61
CA GLU A 23 -12.81 -19.52 -0.58
C GLU A 23 -12.93 -18.02 -0.85
N ALA A 24 -12.39 -17.59 -1.99
CA ALA A 24 -12.30 -16.18 -2.38
C ALA A 24 -13.66 -15.47 -2.47
N ASP A 25 -14.75 -16.22 -2.58
CA ASP A 25 -16.08 -15.71 -2.96
C ASP A 25 -16.93 -15.22 -1.77
N THR A 26 -16.46 -15.40 -0.53
CA THR A 26 -17.19 -14.99 0.69
C THR A 26 -16.68 -13.70 1.33
N LEU A 27 -15.58 -13.14 0.81
CA LEU A 27 -14.98 -11.94 1.37
C LEU A 27 -15.74 -10.69 0.91
N PRO A 28 -15.97 -9.70 1.80
CA PRO A 28 -16.54 -8.43 1.38
C PRO A 28 -15.65 -7.78 0.32
N THR A 29 -16.29 -7.11 -0.65
CA THR A 29 -15.62 -6.48 -1.80
C THR A 29 -14.56 -5.46 -1.37
N LEU A 30 -14.69 -4.91 -0.15
CA LEU A 30 -13.72 -4.06 0.52
C LEU A 30 -13.55 -4.49 1.99
N PRO A 31 -12.32 -4.50 2.53
CA PRO A 31 -12.09 -4.68 3.96
C PRO A 31 -12.71 -3.54 4.80
N PRO A 32 -12.83 -3.69 6.15
CA PRO A 32 -13.34 -2.64 7.04
C PRO A 32 -12.58 -1.32 6.93
N HIS A 33 -11.30 -1.39 6.56
CA HIS A 33 -10.45 -0.25 6.26
C HIS A 33 -9.61 -0.55 5.03
N VAL A 34 -9.44 0.45 4.17
CA VAL A 34 -8.40 0.46 3.15
C VAL A 34 -7.20 1.24 3.66
N TYR A 35 -6.02 0.90 3.15
CA TYR A 35 -4.75 1.40 3.65
C TYR A 35 -4.03 2.24 2.61
N CYS A 36 -3.21 3.17 3.10
CA CYS A 36 -2.28 3.92 2.29
C CYS A 36 -0.95 4.03 3.04
N GLU A 37 0.16 3.80 2.36
CA GLU A 37 1.49 4.13 2.88
C GLU A 37 1.98 5.42 2.23
N ILE A 38 2.51 6.33 3.06
CA ILE A 38 3.29 7.48 2.62
C ILE A 38 4.75 7.15 2.87
N THR A 39 5.56 7.08 1.81
CA THR A 39 7.01 6.98 1.93
C THR A 39 7.63 8.34 1.67
N ALA A 40 8.42 8.84 2.61
CA ALA A 40 9.11 10.12 2.51
C ALA A 40 10.59 9.98 2.88
N HIS A 41 11.48 10.78 2.28
CA HIS A 41 12.83 10.92 2.82
C HIS A 41 12.83 11.63 4.19
N HIS A 42 13.72 11.19 5.08
CA HIS A 42 13.86 11.70 6.45
C HIS A 42 14.26 13.20 6.52
N LEU A 43 14.86 13.74 5.46
CA LEU A 43 15.21 15.16 5.36
C LEU A 43 14.28 15.87 4.37
N PRO A 44 13.74 17.06 4.72
CA PRO A 44 13.08 17.93 3.75
C PRO A 44 14.06 18.25 2.62
N THR A 45 13.74 17.83 1.39
CA THR A 45 14.58 18.14 0.23
C THR A 45 13.95 19.31 -0.52
N HIS A 46 14.75 20.30 -0.90
CA HIS A 46 14.31 21.44 -1.72
C HIS A 46 13.87 21.05 -3.16
N ARG A 47 13.90 19.76 -3.51
CA ARG A 47 13.63 19.24 -4.86
C ARG A 47 12.30 18.47 -4.99
N ASN A 48 11.35 18.67 -4.07
CA ASN A 48 9.91 18.41 -4.27
C ASN A 48 9.45 17.01 -4.76
N ASN A 49 10.28 15.96 -4.68
CA ASN A 49 9.91 14.64 -5.23
C ASN A 49 9.93 13.48 -4.24
N GLY A 50 10.31 13.71 -2.99
CA GLY A 50 10.61 12.65 -2.04
C GLY A 50 9.40 11.96 -1.40
N VAL A 51 8.16 12.32 -1.75
CA VAL A 51 6.95 11.73 -1.18
C VAL A 51 6.23 10.86 -2.22
N LEU A 52 6.04 9.60 -1.85
CA LEU A 52 5.33 8.58 -2.62
C LEU A 52 4.14 8.08 -1.83
N PHE A 53 3.08 7.69 -2.54
CA PHE A 53 1.93 7.03 -1.96
C PHE A 53 1.86 5.59 -2.47
N ASP A 54 1.48 4.66 -1.61
CA ASP A 54 1.04 3.32 -1.97
C ASP A 54 -0.39 3.11 -1.46
N PHE A 55 -1.29 2.65 -2.31
CA PHE A 55 -2.68 2.34 -1.96
C PHE A 55 -2.98 0.84 -2.01
N GLY A 56 -1.95 -0.01 -2.21
CA GLY A 56 -2.09 -1.45 -2.34
C GLY A 56 -2.65 -1.92 -3.69
N GLN A 57 -2.82 -1.01 -4.65
CA GLN A 57 -3.24 -1.33 -6.00
C GLN A 57 -2.09 -1.90 -6.83
N LYS A 58 -2.39 -2.81 -7.76
CA LYS A 58 -1.38 -3.35 -8.68
C LYS A 58 -0.82 -2.22 -9.53
N THR A 59 0.46 -1.89 -9.31
CA THR A 59 1.20 -0.91 -10.11
C THR A 59 2.18 -1.64 -11.05
N GLU A 60 2.50 -1.01 -12.19
CA GLU A 60 3.65 -1.43 -12.99
C GLU A 60 4.95 -1.11 -12.23
N VAL A 61 6.02 -1.87 -12.46
CA VAL A 61 7.30 -1.87 -11.71
C VAL A 61 7.97 -0.48 -11.60
N LEU A 62 7.56 0.50 -12.40
CA LEU A 62 8.12 1.86 -12.44
C LEU A 62 7.11 2.98 -12.15
N LYS A 63 5.88 2.63 -11.75
CA LYS A 63 4.83 3.61 -11.43
C LYS A 63 4.62 3.73 -9.93
N TYR A 64 4.85 4.93 -9.43
CA TYR A 64 4.51 5.32 -8.06
C TYR A 64 3.16 6.06 -8.06
N ASN A 65 2.38 5.91 -6.98
CA ASN A 65 1.17 6.71 -6.86
C ASN A 65 1.55 8.14 -6.48
N TYR A 66 0.99 9.08 -7.22
CA TYR A 66 0.98 10.48 -6.87
C TYR A 66 -0.46 10.93 -6.74
N LEU A 67 -0.69 11.83 -5.79
CA LEU A 67 -1.96 12.54 -5.74
C LEU A 67 -1.96 13.61 -6.84
N THR A 68 -3.09 13.77 -7.52
CA THR A 68 -3.28 14.82 -8.53
C THR A 68 -4.37 15.78 -8.14
N ASP A 69 -4.30 17.01 -8.64
CA ASP A 69 -5.42 17.95 -8.60
C ASP A 69 -6.52 17.54 -9.61
N ALA A 70 -7.59 18.34 -9.67
CA ALA A 70 -8.72 18.11 -10.58
C ALA A 70 -8.35 18.23 -12.07
N ALA A 71 -7.24 18.90 -12.40
CA ALA A 71 -6.73 19.04 -13.76
C ALA A 71 -5.73 17.92 -14.13
N GLY A 72 -5.45 17.00 -13.20
CA GLY A 72 -4.50 15.90 -13.37
C GLY A 72 -3.05 16.28 -13.09
N ASN A 73 -2.76 17.48 -12.59
CA ASN A 73 -1.40 17.85 -12.21
C ASN A 73 -1.02 17.20 -10.89
N ARG A 74 0.22 16.71 -10.80
CA ARG A 74 0.75 16.14 -9.56
C ARG A 74 0.78 17.19 -8.43
N LEU A 75 0.26 16.80 -7.28
CA LEU A 75 0.46 17.52 -6.03
C LEU A 75 1.87 17.28 -5.52
N LEU A 76 2.57 18.37 -5.18
CA LEU A 76 3.92 18.35 -4.63
C LEU A 76 3.85 18.65 -3.13
N PHE A 77 4.63 17.90 -2.36
CA PHE A 77 4.73 18.04 -0.92
C PHE A 77 6.19 18.31 -0.56
N ASN A 78 6.42 19.31 0.30
CA ASN A 78 7.75 19.68 0.80
C ASN A 78 8.30 18.65 1.79
N SER A 79 7.41 17.88 2.45
CA SER A 79 7.79 16.84 3.42
C SER A 79 6.73 15.74 3.53
N GLY A 80 7.11 14.60 4.12
CA GLY A 80 6.15 13.54 4.50
C GLY A 80 5.11 14.01 5.52
N ILE A 81 5.45 14.97 6.38
CA ILE A 81 4.51 15.55 7.36
C ILE A 81 3.46 16.42 6.67
N GLU A 82 3.82 17.19 5.65
CA GLU A 82 2.85 17.95 4.86
C GLU A 82 1.86 17.02 4.15
N ALA A 83 2.37 15.93 3.57
CA ALA A 83 1.54 14.90 2.97
C ALA A 83 0.63 14.20 4.00
N LEU A 84 1.15 13.88 5.19
CA LEU A 84 0.37 13.31 6.28
C LEU A 84 -0.77 14.27 6.69
N ASN A 85 -0.48 15.54 6.93
CA ASN A 85 -1.48 16.55 7.26
C ASN A 85 -2.55 16.66 6.16
N TYR A 86 -2.13 16.66 4.89
CA TYR A 86 -3.03 16.69 3.75
C TYR A 86 -4.02 15.50 3.76
N MET A 87 -3.53 14.30 4.07
CA MET A 87 -4.34 13.08 4.12
C MET A 87 -5.25 13.05 5.34
N VAL A 88 -4.76 13.44 6.52
CA VAL A 88 -5.56 13.49 7.75
C VAL A 88 -6.72 14.46 7.64
N CYS A 89 -6.51 15.63 7.01
CA CYS A 89 -7.60 16.57 6.68
C CYS A 89 -8.68 15.98 5.77
N ARG A 90 -8.40 14.86 5.10
CA ARG A 90 -9.33 14.13 4.21
C ARG A 90 -9.89 12.86 4.86
N GLY A 91 -9.76 12.74 6.18
CA GLY A 91 -10.38 11.67 6.96
C GLY A 91 -9.58 10.38 7.05
N TRP A 92 -8.33 10.38 6.57
CA TRP A 92 -7.38 9.30 6.83
C TRP A 92 -6.87 9.36 8.26
N GLU A 93 -6.66 8.19 8.85
CA GLU A 93 -6.19 8.02 10.21
C GLU A 93 -4.78 7.43 10.19
N LEU A 94 -3.85 8.03 10.94
CA LEU A 94 -2.51 7.46 11.14
C LEU A 94 -2.61 6.18 11.98
N VAL A 95 -2.01 5.10 11.49
CA VAL A 95 -1.92 3.80 12.17
C VAL A 95 -0.54 3.63 12.80
N GLN A 96 0.51 3.89 12.03
CA GLN A 96 1.89 3.67 12.45
C GLN A 96 2.85 4.54 11.66
N ALA A 97 3.99 4.87 12.26
CA ALA A 97 5.15 5.38 11.56
C ALA A 97 6.38 4.50 11.85
N TYR A 98 7.24 4.30 10.85
CA TYR A 98 8.48 3.55 10.99
C TYR A 98 9.53 4.03 9.97
N THR A 99 10.78 3.57 10.10
CA THR A 99 11.87 3.95 9.19
C THR A 99 12.45 2.76 8.44
N SER A 100 12.97 2.99 7.24
CA SER A 100 13.70 1.98 6.47
C SER A 100 14.76 2.64 5.56
N GLY A 101 15.39 1.84 4.69
CA GLY A 101 16.47 2.29 3.82
C GLY A 101 17.83 2.31 4.52
N GLU A 102 18.88 2.63 3.76
CA GLU A 102 20.21 2.81 4.30
C GLU A 102 20.19 3.91 5.38
N GLU A 103 20.73 3.61 6.55
CA GLU A 103 20.75 4.50 7.73
C GLU A 103 19.39 5.09 8.12
N ASN A 104 18.27 4.37 7.91
CA ASN A 104 16.92 4.87 8.18
C ASN A 104 16.55 6.13 7.38
N SER A 105 17.09 6.25 6.17
CA SER A 105 16.90 7.42 5.31
C SER A 105 15.47 7.64 4.78
N LEU A 106 14.57 6.67 4.98
CA LEU A 106 13.16 6.75 4.63
C LEU A 106 12.29 6.69 5.88
N THR A 107 11.30 7.56 5.95
CA THR A 107 10.20 7.53 6.90
C THR A 107 8.93 7.07 6.20
N HIS A 108 8.21 6.14 6.82
CA HIS A 108 6.96 5.58 6.34
C HIS A 108 5.84 5.93 7.31
N TYR A 109 4.67 6.28 6.76
CA TYR A 109 3.45 6.47 7.51
C TYR A 109 2.38 5.53 6.95
N LEU A 110 1.92 4.58 7.76
CA LEU A 110 0.77 3.76 7.43
C LEU A 110 -0.50 4.47 7.88
N LEU A 111 -1.39 4.72 6.94
CA LEU A 111 -2.69 5.33 7.15
C LEU A 111 -3.79 4.35 6.81
N ARG A 112 -4.97 4.58 7.38
CA ARG A 112 -6.20 3.84 7.04
C ARG A 112 -7.39 4.77 6.90
N ILE A 113 -8.39 4.34 6.14
CA ILE A 113 -9.69 5.01 6.08
C ILE A 113 -10.81 3.98 5.96
N ALA A 114 -11.91 4.23 6.66
CA ALA A 114 -13.13 3.43 6.49
C ALA A 114 -13.73 3.71 5.11
N PRO A 115 -14.09 2.70 4.29
CA PRO A 115 -14.64 2.91 2.95
C PRO A 115 -15.89 3.79 2.91
N ALA A 116 -16.66 3.85 4.01
CA ALA A 116 -17.84 4.71 4.14
C ALA A 116 -17.51 6.22 4.10
N ARG A 117 -16.25 6.62 4.38
CA ARG A 117 -15.79 8.02 4.27
C ARG A 117 -15.38 8.41 2.86
N LEU A 118 -15.34 7.46 1.93
CA LEU A 118 -14.94 7.67 0.54
C LEU A 118 -16.15 7.78 -0.38
N THR A 119 -16.06 8.66 -1.37
CA THR A 119 -17.05 8.72 -2.46
C THR A 119 -17.03 7.43 -3.29
N ALA A 120 -18.07 7.20 -4.09
CA ALA A 120 -18.12 6.02 -4.96
C ALA A 120 -16.97 6.03 -5.99
N GLU A 121 -16.62 7.21 -6.50
CA GLU A 121 -15.52 7.43 -7.43
C GLU A 121 -14.18 7.13 -6.78
N GLN A 122 -13.95 7.61 -5.56
CA GLN A 122 -12.73 7.32 -4.80
C GLN A 122 -12.58 5.82 -4.50
N ARG A 123 -13.68 5.15 -4.11
CA ARG A 123 -13.67 3.70 -3.90
C ARG A 123 -13.35 2.95 -5.19
N THR A 124 -13.94 3.36 -6.31
CA THR A 124 -13.67 2.75 -7.61
C THR A 124 -12.21 2.97 -8.04
N ALA A 125 -11.68 4.17 -7.83
CA ALA A 125 -10.30 4.52 -8.17
C ALA A 125 -9.29 3.68 -7.36
N LEU A 126 -9.53 3.45 -6.07
CA LEU A 126 -8.66 2.61 -5.22
C LEU A 126 -8.63 1.13 -5.66
N LEU A 127 -9.72 0.65 -6.25
CA LEU A 127 -9.85 -0.74 -6.70
C LEU A 127 -9.41 -0.94 -8.16
N THR A 128 -9.26 0.14 -8.92
CA THR A 128 -8.89 0.09 -10.33
C THR A 128 -7.37 0.02 -10.45
N PRO A 129 -6.78 -1.01 -11.08
CA PRO A 129 -5.35 -1.04 -11.35
C PRO A 129 -4.92 0.22 -12.13
N LEU A 130 -3.75 0.78 -11.80
CA LEU A 130 -3.22 1.91 -12.54
C LEU A 130 -2.96 1.49 -14.00
N GLN A 131 -3.80 1.92 -14.93
CA GLN A 131 -3.56 1.70 -16.36
C GLN A 131 -2.39 2.57 -16.84
N GLY A 132 -1.57 2.03 -17.73
CA GLY A 132 -0.58 2.79 -18.51
C GLY A 132 -1.21 4.06 -19.09
N GLU A 133 -0.61 5.24 -18.94
CA GLU A 133 -0.86 6.25 -19.97
C GLU A 133 -0.18 5.65 -21.19
N ASN A 134 -0.94 5.36 -22.26
CA ASN A 134 -0.32 5.06 -23.54
C ASN A 134 0.59 6.25 -23.86
N PRO A 135 1.87 6.01 -24.24
CA PRO A 135 2.77 7.10 -24.57
C PRO A 135 2.09 8.00 -25.60
N LYS A 136 1.96 9.29 -25.30
CA LYS A 136 1.47 10.28 -26.26
C LYS A 136 2.30 10.12 -27.54
N PRO A 137 1.68 9.85 -28.70
CA PRO A 137 2.43 9.66 -29.92
C PRO A 137 3.09 11.00 -30.28
N GLY A 138 4.41 11.05 -30.24
CA GLY A 138 5.19 12.15 -30.78
C GLY A 138 5.99 12.96 -29.77
N LYS A 139 7.11 12.42 -29.33
CA LYS A 139 8.38 13.18 -29.33
C LYS A 139 9.48 12.23 -29.78
N LYS A 140 9.72 12.24 -31.11
CA LYS A 140 10.95 11.67 -31.68
C LYS A 140 12.12 12.45 -31.07
N ARG A 141 13.05 11.73 -30.45
CA ARG A 141 14.42 12.23 -30.25
C ARG A 141 15.11 12.30 -31.60
#